data_AF-A0A2N2ZNU1-F1
#
_entry.id   AF-A0A2N2ZNU1-F1
#
_cell.length_a   1.000
_cell.length_b   1.000
_cell.length_c   1.000
_cell.angle_alpha   90.00
_cell.angle_beta   90.00
_cell.angle_gamma   90.00
#
_symmetry.space_group_name_H-M   'P 1'
#
loop_
_entity.id
_entity.type
_entity.pdbx_description
1 polymer ?
#
loop_
_entity_poly.entity_id
_entity_poly.type
_entity_poly.pdbx_seq_one_letter_code
_entity_poly.pdbx_strand_id
1 'polypeptide(L)'
;MPIPSISQIVAFLQTGKHNAITAREIAEHFNISDGGVEVAIRDVIRGAIGNGELIGSTNQGFFLIADESDYLEYIRSLESRRDEIGNRINHLTNNWTNRRQ
;
A
#
# COMPACT_ATOMS: atom_id res chain seq x y z
N MET A 1 -12.60 -7.27 16.97
CA MET A 1 -11.47 -6.56 17.63
C MET A 1 -11.23 -5.23 16.93
N PRO A 2 -10.69 -4.21 17.61
CA PRO A 2 -10.31 -2.96 16.95
C PRO A 2 -9.18 -3.20 15.93
N ILE A 3 -9.06 -2.29 14.96
CA ILE A 3 -7.95 -2.28 13.98
C ILE A 3 -6.62 -2.17 14.76
N PRO A 4 -5.57 -2.95 14.41
CA PRO A 4 -4.28 -2.89 15.07
C PRO A 4 -3.63 -1.51 14.94
N SER A 5 -2.88 -1.10 15.96
CA SER A 5 -2.10 0.13 15.93
C SER A 5 -0.94 0.04 14.93
N ILE A 6 -0.35 1.19 14.60
CA ILE A 6 0.88 1.26 13.78
C ILE A 6 1.99 0.37 14.38
N SER A 7 2.23 0.45 15.68
CA SER A 7 3.28 -0.34 16.35
C SER A 7 3.00 -1.84 16.29
N GLN A 8 1.73 -2.26 16.36
CA GLN A 8 1.34 -3.67 16.24
C GLN A 8 1.54 -4.17 14.81
N ILE A 9 1.19 -3.37 13.79
CA ILE A 9 1.42 -3.73 12.39
C ILE A 9 2.93 -3.84 12.11
N VAL A 10 3.71 -2.81 12.47
CA VAL A 10 5.16 -2.80 12.21
C VAL A 10 5.85 -4.00 12.86
N ALA A 11 5.46 -4.36 14.09
CA ALA A 11 6.02 -5.52 14.77
C ALA A 11 5.62 -6.87 14.13
N PHE A 12 4.52 -6.91 13.38
CA PHE A 12 4.05 -8.13 12.71
C PHE A 12 4.60 -8.28 11.29
N LEU A 13 4.89 -7.17 10.61
CA LEU A 13 5.48 -7.20 9.27
C LEU A 13 6.86 -7.86 9.28
N GLN A 14 7.13 -8.64 8.24
CA GLN A 14 8.43 -9.27 8.05
C GLN A 14 9.33 -8.39 7.16
N THR A 15 10.64 -8.52 7.36
CA THR A 15 11.66 -7.76 6.62
C THR A 15 11.97 -8.43 5.29
N GLY A 16 12.04 -7.63 4.24
CA GLY A 16 12.36 -8.05 2.88
C GLY A 16 11.13 -8.41 2.05
N LYS A 17 11.15 -8.01 0.78
CA LYS A 17 10.04 -8.20 -0.18
C LYS A 17 9.51 -9.64 -0.29
N HIS A 18 10.39 -10.64 -0.19
CA HIS A 18 10.03 -12.05 -0.30
C HIS A 18 9.17 -12.56 0.87
N ASN A 19 9.10 -11.79 1.95
CA ASN A 19 8.34 -12.09 3.15
C ASN A 19 7.06 -11.23 3.25
N ALA A 20 6.55 -10.72 2.12
CA ALA A 20 5.36 -9.89 2.11
C ALA A 20 4.14 -10.62 2.68
N ILE A 21 3.39 -9.91 3.54
CA ILE A 21 2.20 -10.43 4.22
C ILE A 21 0.98 -9.67 3.73
N THR A 22 -0.07 -10.40 3.33
CA THR A 22 -1.31 -9.83 2.82
C THR A 22 -2.14 -9.14 3.90
N ALA A 23 -3.02 -8.21 3.49
CA ALA A 23 -3.99 -7.60 4.40
C ALA A 23 -4.89 -8.66 5.09
N ARG A 24 -5.21 -9.75 4.39
CA ARG A 24 -5.98 -10.86 4.95
C ARG A 24 -5.23 -11.59 6.06
N GLU A 25 -3.95 -11.91 5.85
CA GLU A 25 -3.14 -12.55 6.90
C GLU A 25 -2.97 -11.65 8.13
N ILE A 26 -2.83 -10.34 7.93
CA ILE A 26 -2.86 -9.36 9.02
C ILE A 26 -4.21 -9.39 9.75
N ALA A 27 -5.33 -9.40 9.00
CA ALA A 27 -6.66 -9.45 9.58
C ALA A 27 -6.93 -10.72 10.39
N GLU A 28 -6.53 -11.88 9.85
CA GLU A 28 -6.62 -13.19 10.50
C GLU A 28 -5.79 -13.19 11.79
N HIS A 29 -4.55 -12.67 11.74
CA HIS A 29 -3.67 -12.58 12.91
C HIS A 29 -4.27 -11.73 14.04
N PHE A 30 -4.88 -10.60 13.71
CA PHE A 30 -5.49 -9.68 14.68
C PHE A 30 -6.97 -9.95 14.96
N ASN A 31 -7.52 -11.06 14.44
CA ASN A 31 -8.91 -11.48 14.60
C ASN A 31 -9.92 -10.36 14.25
N ILE A 32 -9.69 -9.73 13.09
CA ILE A 32 -10.56 -8.69 12.54
C ILE A 32 -11.58 -9.33 11.60
N SER A 33 -12.86 -8.95 11.72
CA SER A 33 -13.92 -9.52 10.89
C SER A 33 -13.77 -9.07 9.43
N ASP A 34 -13.83 -10.03 8.51
CA ASP A 34 -13.33 -9.94 7.12
C ASP A 34 -14.23 -9.14 6.14
N GLY A 35 -15.01 -8.18 6.64
CA GLY A 35 -16.02 -7.44 5.89
C GLY A 35 -15.54 -6.21 5.11
N GLY A 36 -14.26 -6.14 4.71
CA GLY A 36 -13.67 -4.96 4.04
C GLY A 36 -12.53 -4.29 4.81
N VAL A 37 -11.82 -5.05 5.65
CA VAL A 37 -10.75 -4.51 6.51
C VAL A 37 -9.49 -4.13 5.73
N GLU A 38 -9.37 -4.51 4.46
CA GLU A 38 -8.23 -4.13 3.61
C GLU A 38 -8.02 -2.61 3.56
N VAL A 39 -9.10 -1.83 3.52
CA VAL A 39 -9.02 -0.37 3.48
C VAL A 39 -8.44 0.15 4.80
N ALA A 40 -8.96 -0.33 5.93
CA ALA A 40 -8.49 0.04 7.26
C ALA A 40 -7.02 -0.32 7.48
N ILE A 41 -6.60 -1.54 7.10
CA ILE A 41 -5.19 -1.96 7.21
C ILE A 41 -4.29 -1.11 6.32
N ARG A 42 -4.71 -0.82 5.08
CA ARG A 42 -3.96 0.07 4.17
C ARG A 42 -3.81 1.48 4.75
N ASP A 43 -4.82 1.99 5.44
CA ASP A 43 -4.76 3.31 6.07
C ASP A 43 -3.79 3.32 7.27
N VAL A 44 -3.74 2.25 8.06
CA VAL A 44 -2.73 2.11 9.13
C VAL A 44 -1.32 2.01 8.53
N ILE A 45 -1.12 1.25 7.46
CA ILE A 45 0.17 1.15 6.75
C ILE A 45 0.62 2.53 6.23
N ARG A 46 -0.29 3.30 5.63
CA ARG A 46 -0.01 4.67 5.19
C ARG A 46 0.36 5.59 6.36
N GLY A 47 -0.32 5.44 7.49
CA GLY A 47 0.01 6.16 8.72
C GLY A 47 1.40 5.79 9.24
N ALA A 48 1.78 4.52 9.19
CA ALA A 48 3.11 4.06 9.56
C ALA A 48 4.21 4.68 8.69
N ILE A 49 4.01 4.69 7.37
CA ILE A 49 4.92 5.37 6.42
C ILE A 49 5.02 6.87 6.73
N GLY A 50 3.89 7.53 7.00
CA GLY A 50 3.86 8.94 7.41
C GLY A 50 4.61 9.24 8.71
N ASN A 51 4.78 8.23 9.58
CA ASN A 51 5.52 8.31 10.83
C ASN A 51 7.01 7.93 10.70
N GLY A 52 7.49 7.65 9.47
CA GLY A 52 8.90 7.36 9.19
C GLY A 52 9.23 5.88 9.00
N GLU A 53 8.25 4.98 9.03
CA GLU A 53 8.48 3.56 8.78
C GLU A 53 8.74 3.28 7.29
N LEU A 54 9.74 2.43 7.00
CA LEU A 54 10.07 2.02 5.64
C LEU A 54 9.29 0.76 5.26
N ILE A 55 8.08 0.94 4.76
CA ILE A 55 7.18 -0.16 4.37
C ILE A 55 6.98 -0.16 2.86
N GLY A 56 7.23 -1.32 2.24
CA GLY A 56 6.96 -1.59 0.84
C GLY A 56 5.69 -2.42 0.64
N SER A 57 5.22 -2.50 -0.60
CA SER A 57 4.13 -3.42 -0.97
C SER A 57 4.32 -4.02 -2.35
N THR A 58 3.91 -5.28 -2.50
CA THR A 58 3.80 -5.98 -3.78
C THR A 58 2.39 -6.53 -3.97
N ASN A 59 2.14 -7.26 -5.06
CA ASN A 59 0.92 -8.03 -5.24
C ASN A 59 0.75 -9.16 -4.20
N GLN A 60 1.79 -9.48 -3.43
CA GLN A 60 1.78 -10.49 -2.37
C GLN A 60 1.59 -9.91 -0.97
N GLY A 61 1.55 -8.58 -0.81
CA GLY A 61 1.29 -7.95 0.48
C GLY A 61 2.29 -6.85 0.86
N PHE A 62 2.42 -6.61 2.16
CA PHE A 62 3.25 -5.57 2.77
C PHE A 62 4.47 -6.16 3.45
N PHE A 63 5.58 -5.42 3.47
CA PHE A 63 6.83 -5.85 4.08
C PHE A 63 7.63 -4.64 4.57
N LEU A 64 8.55 -4.86 5.52
CA LEU A 64 9.54 -3.86 5.91
C LEU A 64 10.68 -3.87 4.87
N ILE A 65 11.02 -2.71 4.33
CA ILE A 65 12.10 -2.55 3.35
C ILE A 65 13.42 -2.91 4.01
N ALA A 66 14.11 -3.92 3.46
CA ALA A 66 15.34 -4.44 4.04
C ALA A 66 16.59 -3.69 3.57
N ASP A 67 16.59 -3.25 2.32
CA ASP A 67 17.76 -2.70 1.64
C ASP A 67 17.37 -1.67 0.55
N GLU A 68 18.40 -1.09 -0.08
CA GLU A 68 18.24 -0.10 -1.14
C GLU A 68 17.54 -0.66 -2.38
N SER A 69 17.68 -1.96 -2.68
CA SER A 69 17.03 -2.58 -3.82
C SER A 69 15.50 -2.64 -3.61
N ASP A 70 15.06 -3.10 -2.44
CA ASP A 70 13.66 -3.09 -2.03
C ASP A 70 13.07 -1.67 -2.09
N TYR A 71 13.82 -0.69 -1.59
CA TYR A 71 13.45 0.72 -1.61
C TYR A 71 13.26 1.24 -3.04
N LEU A 72 14.29 1.11 -3.89
CA LEU A 72 14.26 1.63 -5.26
C LEU A 72 13.18 0.95 -6.09
N GLU A 73 12.96 -0.35 -5.91
CA GLU A 73 11.88 -1.05 -6.59
C GLU A 73 10.51 -0.51 -6.18
N TYR A 74 10.28 -0.32 -4.88
CA TYR A 74 9.00 0.19 -4.41
C TYR A 74 8.75 1.64 -4.85
N ILE A 75 9.77 2.51 -4.82
CA ILE A 75 9.67 3.88 -5.36
C ILE A 75 9.30 3.86 -6.85
N ARG A 76 9.96 3.04 -7.68
CA ARG A 76 9.61 2.91 -9.11
C ARG A 76 8.17 2.45 -9.31
N SER A 77 7.67 1.55 -8.47
CA SER A 77 6.27 1.11 -8.51
C SER A 77 5.30 2.25 -8.22
N LEU A 78 5.60 3.09 -7.21
CA LEU A 78 4.80 4.27 -6.89
C LEU A 78 4.82 5.33 -7.99
N GLU A 79 5.99 5.56 -8.59
CA GLU A 79 6.14 6.49 -9.72
C GLU A 79 5.34 6.02 -10.94
N SER A 80 5.42 4.74 -11.31
CA SER A 80 4.62 4.17 -12.39
C SER A 80 3.12 4.37 -12.13
N ARG A 81 2.67 4.12 -10.89
CA ARG A 81 1.26 4.32 -10.51
C ARG A 81 0.83 5.78 -10.56
N ARG A 82 1.70 6.72 -10.18
CA ARG A 82 1.45 8.17 -10.31
C ARG A 82 1.27 8.52 -11.79
N ASP A 83 2.13 8.02 -12.66
CA ASP A 83 2.09 8.32 -14.08
C ASP A 83 0.84 7.74 -14.77
N GLU A 84 0.43 6.52 -14.40
CA GLU A 84 -0.85 5.92 -14.82
C GLU A 84 -2.06 6.78 -14.42
N ILE A 85 -2.08 7.29 -13.19
CA ILE A 85 -3.12 8.20 -12.71
C ILE A 85 -3.11 9.49 -13.52
N GLY A 86 -1.94 10.07 -13.79
CA GLY A 86 -1.77 11.25 -14.64
C GLY A 86 -2.31 11.05 -16.06
N ASN A 87 -1.98 9.91 -16.68
CA ASN A 87 -2.49 9.54 -18.00
C ASN A 87 -4.02 9.42 -18.00
N ARG A 88 -4.59 8.81 -16.95
CA ARG A 88 -6.06 8.72 -16.81
C ARG A 88 -6.71 10.10 -16.67
N ILE A 89 -6.11 11.02 -15.93
CA ILE A 89 -6.58 12.41 -15.84
C ILE A 89 -6.56 13.07 -17.22
N ASN A 90 -5.45 12.96 -17.95
CA ASN A 90 -5.31 13.53 -19.29
C ASN A 90 -6.36 12.99 -20.25
N HIS A 91 -6.60 11.67 -20.26
CA HIS A 91 -7.63 11.05 -21.08
C HIS A 91 -9.03 11.59 -20.76
N LEU A 92 -9.39 11.70 -19.48
CA LEU A 92 -10.69 12.23 -19.06
C LEU A 92 -10.87 13.69 -19.48
N THR A 93 -9.84 14.53 -19.31
CA THR A 93 -9.86 15.94 -19.71
C THR A 93 -10.02 16.09 -21.23
N ASN A 94 -9.29 15.29 -22.02
CA ASN A 94 -9.37 15.33 -23.47
C ASN A 94 -10.75 14.88 -23.95
N ASN A 95 -11.29 13.79 -23.39
CA ASN A 95 -12.63 13.30 -23.73
C ASN A 95 -13.72 14.33 -23.38
N TRP A 96 -13.59 15.00 -22.23
CA TRP A 96 -14.52 16.06 -21.83
C TRP A 96 -14.46 17.27 -22.77
N THR A 97 -13.25 17.69 -23.15
CA THR A 97 -13.03 18.81 -24.08
C THR A 97 -13.62 18.50 -25.46
N ASN A 98 -13.35 17.31 -26.00
CA ASN A 98 -13.86 16.88 -27.31
C ASN A 98 -15.39 16.77 -27.35
N ARG A 99 -16.04 16.43 -26.22
CA ARG A 99 -17.50 16.39 -26.13
C ARG A 99 -18.15 17.78 -26.24
N ARG A 100 -17.42 18.85 -25.94
CA ARG A 100 -17.91 20.24 -25.93
C ARG A 100 -17.69 20.98 -27.25
N GLN A 101 -17.00 20.37 -28.21
CA GLN A 101 -16.82 20.86 -29.57
C GLN A 101 -17.91 20.28 -30.47
#